data_AF-A0A9Q3JKP6-F1
#
_entry.id   AF-A0A9Q3JKP6-F1
#
_cell.length_a   1.000
_cell.length_b   1.000
_cell.length_c   1.000
_cell.angle_alpha   90.00
_cell.angle_beta   90.00
_cell.angle_gamma   90.00
#
_symmetry.space_group_name_H-M   'P 1'
#
loop_
_entity.id
_entity.type
_entity.pdbx_description
1 polymer ?
#
loop_
_entity_poly.entity_id
_entity_poly.type
_entity_poly.pdbx_seq_one_letter_code
_entity_poly.pdbx_strand_id
1 'polypeptide(L)'
;MDSGAHCCIVESDYVDTHFPNWENQLLPTKAKNFKSASGKMTSIGTINKGIIIPHRKGNIRLNPEFVVLDDAHIQGFLLGTDYQRMYGIDIYHSKNRKITIDTNKEKKFPLDIYQISSQDALTELLN
;
A
#
# COMPACT_ATOMS: atom_id res chain seq x y z
N MET A 1 -5.92 -1.99 -0.04
CA MET A 1 -5.60 -3.04 0.96
C MET A 1 -6.28 -4.32 0.53
N ASP A 2 -5.52 -5.40 0.42
CA ASP A 2 -5.99 -6.70 -0.06
C ASP A 2 -5.51 -7.81 0.88
N SER A 3 -6.45 -8.58 1.44
CA SER A 3 -6.14 -9.72 2.32
C SER A 3 -5.76 -10.99 1.55
N GLY A 4 -6.01 -11.03 0.24
CA GLY A 4 -5.57 -12.11 -0.65
C GLY A 4 -4.12 -11.97 -1.11
N ALA A 5 -3.55 -10.76 -1.01
CA ALA A 5 -2.16 -10.52 -1.36
C ALA A 5 -1.21 -10.84 -0.20
N HIS A 6 -0.19 -11.64 -0.48
CA HIS A 6 0.82 -11.97 0.53
C HIS A 6 1.74 -10.79 0.85
N CYS A 7 2.10 -10.01 -0.17
CA CYS A 7 3.05 -8.91 -0.07
C CYS A 7 2.48 -7.61 -0.62
N CYS A 8 3.11 -6.49 -0.25
CA CYS A 8 2.79 -5.20 -0.82
C CYS A 8 3.33 -5.07 -2.25
N ILE A 9 2.49 -4.60 -3.17
CA ILE A 9 2.84 -4.45 -4.59
C ILE A 9 2.46 -3.07 -5.14
N VAL A 10 3.10 -2.69 -6.24
CA VAL A 10 2.77 -1.53 -7.06
C VAL A 10 3.09 -1.84 -8.52
N GLU A 11 2.32 -1.28 -9.45
CA GLU A 11 2.57 -1.42 -10.89
C GLU A 11 3.64 -0.42 -11.38
N SER A 12 4.50 -0.86 -12.31
CA SER A 12 5.54 -0.04 -12.96
C SER A 12 4.97 1.25 -13.56
N ASP A 13 3.95 1.13 -14.41
CA ASP A 13 3.30 2.27 -15.06
C ASP A 13 2.79 3.32 -14.06
N TYR A 14 2.28 2.86 -12.90
CA TYR A 14 1.82 3.76 -11.85
C TYR A 14 2.97 4.53 -11.21
N VAL A 15 4.09 3.86 -10.92
CA VAL A 15 5.25 4.54 -10.34
C VAL A 15 5.99 5.42 -11.34
N ASP A 16 6.04 5.05 -12.61
CA ASP A 16 6.57 5.89 -13.69
C ASP A 16 5.82 7.21 -13.79
N THR A 17 4.50 7.16 -13.68
CA THR A 17 3.64 8.34 -13.79
C THR A 17 3.81 9.30 -12.60
N HIS A 18 4.04 8.79 -11.38
CA HIS A 18 3.96 9.59 -10.15
C HIS A 18 5.30 9.83 -9.45
N PHE A 19 6.32 9.02 -9.71
CA PHE A 19 7.61 9.08 -9.01
C PHE A 19 8.78 9.04 -10.00
N PRO A 20 9.15 10.18 -10.60
CA PRO A 20 10.27 10.24 -11.54
C PRO A 20 11.55 9.67 -10.92
N ASN A 21 12.29 8.90 -11.72
CA ASN A 21 13.56 8.27 -11.32
C ASN A 21 13.42 7.26 -10.15
N TRP A 22 12.27 6.62 -9.95
CA TRP A 22 12.09 5.57 -8.94
C TRP A 22 13.03 4.38 -9.16
N GLU A 23 13.44 4.12 -10.40
CA GLU A 23 14.39 3.07 -10.78
C GLU A 23 15.74 3.21 -10.06
N ASN A 24 16.18 4.44 -9.76
CA ASN A 24 17.40 4.69 -8.99
C ASN A 24 17.31 4.21 -7.53
N GLN A 25 16.09 3.95 -7.05
CA GLN A 25 15.80 3.44 -5.71
C GLN A 25 15.47 1.94 -5.74
N LEU A 26 15.60 1.30 -6.90
CA LEU A 26 15.26 -0.10 -7.08
C LEU A 26 16.25 -0.99 -6.34
N LEU A 27 15.70 -1.86 -5.51
CA LEU A 27 16.44 -2.89 -4.79
C LEU A 27 16.12 -4.27 -5.38
N PRO A 28 17.02 -5.25 -5.26
CA PRO A 28 16.76 -6.60 -5.72
C PRO A 28 15.63 -7.25 -4.92
N THR A 29 14.72 -7.92 -5.61
CA THR A 29 13.63 -8.64 -4.95
C THR A 29 14.13 -9.89 -4.23
N LYS A 30 13.70 -10.07 -2.97
CA LYS A 30 14.04 -11.25 -2.16
C LYS A 30 13.37 -12.53 -2.66
N ALA A 31 12.18 -12.40 -3.26
CA ALA A 31 11.40 -13.49 -3.82
C ALA A 31 11.53 -13.56 -5.34
N LYS A 32 11.61 -14.79 -5.88
CA LYS A 32 11.81 -15.02 -7.33
C LYS A 32 10.53 -15.31 -8.11
N ASN A 33 9.42 -15.63 -7.44
CA ASN A 33 8.19 -16.08 -8.10
C ASN A 33 6.97 -15.40 -7.48
N PHE A 34 6.36 -14.50 -8.24
CA PHE A 34 5.07 -13.88 -7.91
C PHE A 34 3.96 -14.54 -8.73
N LYS A 35 2.81 -14.76 -8.09
CA LYS A 35 1.64 -15.37 -8.70
C LYS A 35 0.38 -14.62 -8.29
N SER A 36 -0.48 -14.36 -9.26
CA SER A 36 -1.84 -13.87 -9.08
C SER A 36 -2.82 -15.03 -9.29
N ALA A 37 -4.11 -14.74 -9.17
CA ALA A 37 -5.15 -15.68 -9.59
C ALA A 37 -5.12 -15.97 -11.11
N SER A 38 -4.58 -15.05 -11.92
CA SER A 38 -4.52 -15.15 -13.38
C SER A 38 -3.23 -15.78 -13.91
N GLY A 39 -2.19 -15.94 -13.08
CA GLY A 39 -0.96 -16.61 -13.51
C GLY A 39 0.29 -16.11 -12.80
N LYS A 40 1.42 -16.27 -13.48
CA LYS A 40 2.72 -15.76 -13.00
C LYS A 40 2.79 -14.25 -13.29
N MET A 41 3.38 -13.50 -12.36
CA MET A 41 3.65 -12.08 -12.49
C MET A 41 5.14 -11.80 -12.65
N THR A 42 5.46 -10.69 -13.28
CA THR A 42 6.82 -10.25 -13.61
C THR A 42 7.27 -9.17 -12.63
N SER A 43 8.22 -9.49 -11.77
CA SER A 43 8.78 -8.54 -10.80
C SER A 43 10.04 -7.88 -11.31
N ILE A 44 10.10 -6.54 -11.20
CA ILE A 44 11.24 -5.73 -11.61
C ILE A 44 12.23 -5.56 -10.46
N GLY A 45 11.72 -5.32 -9.25
CA GLY A 45 12.52 -5.09 -8.04
C GLY A 45 11.62 -4.72 -6.87
N THR A 46 12.22 -4.17 -5.81
CA THR A 46 11.49 -3.56 -4.70
C THR A 46 11.85 -2.10 -4.53
N ILE A 47 10.88 -1.30 -4.06
CA ILE A 47 11.08 0.09 -3.66
C ILE A 47 10.51 0.32 -2.26
N ASN A 48 11.12 1.24 -1.52
CA ASN A 48 10.61 1.68 -0.22
C ASN A 48 9.84 2.98 -0.39
N LYS A 49 8.53 2.97 -0.14
CA LYS A 49 7.69 4.18 -0.20
C LYS A 49 6.85 4.30 1.05
N GLY A 50 6.97 5.43 1.73
CA GLY A 50 6.17 5.73 2.91
C GLY A 50 4.74 6.08 2.54
N ILE A 51 3.77 5.49 3.22
CA ILE A 51 2.36 5.89 3.16
C ILE A 51 2.05 6.70 4.40
N ILE A 52 1.54 7.92 4.21
CA ILE A 52 1.01 8.74 5.29
C ILE A 52 -0.51 8.63 5.24
N ILE A 53 -1.10 8.19 6.35
CA ILE A 53 -2.55 8.13 6.53
C ILE A 53 -2.93 9.29 7.46
N PRO A 54 -3.63 10.31 6.96
CA PRO A 54 -4.11 11.41 7.78
C PRO A 54 -5.07 10.91 8.85
N HIS A 55 -4.91 11.41 10.08
CA HIS A 55 -5.84 11.10 11.15
C HIS A 55 -5.93 12.28 12.14
N ARG A 56 -7.13 12.48 12.70
CA ARG A 56 -7.47 13.67 13.51
C ARG A 56 -6.60 13.88 14.74
N LYS A 57 -6.00 12.81 15.27
CA LYS A 57 -5.11 12.84 16.46
C LYS A 57 -3.62 12.81 16.11
N GLY A 58 -3.28 12.98 14.83
CA GLY A 58 -1.92 12.86 14.32
C GLY A 58 -1.85 11.84 13.18
N ASN A 59 -0.95 12.09 12.23
CA ASN A 59 -0.78 11.27 11.04
C ASN A 59 -0.08 9.96 11.35
N ILE A 60 -0.50 8.89 10.68
CA ILE A 60 0.10 7.57 10.81
C ILE A 60 0.99 7.34 9.60
N ARG A 61 2.26 7.02 9.85
CA ARG A 61 3.24 6.74 8.79
C ARG A 61 3.55 5.26 8.74
N LEU A 62 3.29 4.64 7.60
CA LEU A 62 3.70 3.29 7.27
C LEU A 62 4.91 3.38 6.34
N ASN A 63 5.90 2.52 6.51
CA ASN A 63 7.05 2.45 5.61
C ASN A 63 7.15 1.06 4.96
N PRO A 64 6.22 0.72 4.04
CA PRO A 64 6.27 -0.53 3.30
C PRO A 64 7.36 -0.61 2.23
N GLU A 65 7.89 -1.83 2.09
CA GLU A 65 8.63 -2.30 0.92
C GLU A 65 7.59 -2.81 -0.10
N PHE A 66 7.54 -2.19 -1.27
CA PHE A 66 6.67 -2.60 -2.37
C PHE A 66 7.47 -3.38 -3.41
N VAL A 67 6.93 -4.52 -3.83
CA VAL A 67 7.40 -5.18 -5.04
C VAL A 67 6.82 -4.44 -6.25
N VAL A 68 7.70 -4.01 -7.15
CA VAL A 68 7.28 -3.42 -8.41
C VAL A 68 7.04 -4.53 -9.42
N LEU A 69 5.82 -4.57 -9.95
CA LEU A 69 5.35 -5.56 -10.92
C LEU A 69 5.01 -4.87 -12.24
N ASP A 70 5.30 -5.54 -13.35
CA ASP A 70 5.07 -4.99 -14.69
C ASP A 70 3.67 -5.31 -15.26
N ASP A 71 3.03 -6.34 -14.71
CA ASP A 71 1.81 -6.96 -15.24
C ASP A 71 0.73 -7.11 -14.15
N ALA A 72 0.72 -6.21 -13.18
CA ALA A 72 -0.21 -6.26 -12.04
C ALA A 72 -1.59 -5.66 -12.35
N HIS A 73 -1.68 -4.72 -13.30
CA HIS A 73 -2.90 -4.02 -13.69
C HIS A 73 -3.64 -3.36 -12.50
N ILE A 74 -2.89 -2.64 -11.66
CA ILE A 74 -3.40 -1.92 -10.48
C ILE A 74 -3.06 -0.44 -10.53
N GLN A 75 -4.07 0.40 -10.30
CA GLN A 75 -3.88 1.85 -10.20
C GLN A 75 -3.65 2.26 -8.75
N GLY A 76 -2.40 2.12 -8.29
CA GLY A 76 -1.97 2.57 -6.96
C GLY A 76 -1.15 1.55 -6.19
N PHE A 77 -1.01 1.82 -4.89
CA PHE A 77 -0.31 0.93 -3.97
C PHE A 77 -1.26 -0.11 -3.36
N LEU A 78 -0.89 -1.38 -3.45
CA LEU A 78 -1.61 -2.46 -2.81
C LEU A 78 -0.86 -2.89 -1.55
N LEU A 79 -1.45 -2.61 -0.39
CA LEU A 79 -0.98 -3.11 0.90
C LEU A 79 -1.46 -4.56 1.13
N GLY A 80 -0.51 -5.49 1.14
CA GLY A 80 -0.71 -6.91 1.39
C GLY A 80 -0.74 -7.30 2.87
N THR A 81 -0.90 -8.60 3.12
CA THR A 81 -1.07 -9.15 4.47
C THR A 81 0.19 -9.10 5.33
N ASP A 82 1.37 -9.09 4.73
CA ASP A 82 2.65 -8.86 5.41
C ASP A 82 2.63 -7.58 6.26
N TYR A 83 2.27 -6.46 5.65
CA TYR A 83 2.20 -5.15 6.31
C TYR A 83 0.92 -4.96 7.08
N GLN A 84 -0.21 -5.57 6.67
CA GLN A 84 -1.41 -5.56 7.51
C GLN A 84 -1.14 -6.21 8.86
N ARG A 85 -0.46 -7.36 8.89
CA ARG A 85 -0.08 -8.03 10.14
C ARG A 85 0.94 -7.22 10.93
N MET A 86 1.97 -6.70 10.26
CA MET A 86 3.04 -5.92 10.91
C MET A 86 2.51 -4.69 11.64
N TYR A 87 1.54 -3.98 11.04
CA TYR A 87 0.98 -2.75 11.62
C TYR A 87 -0.32 -2.99 12.40
N GLY A 88 -0.78 -4.24 12.50
CA GLY A 88 -2.04 -4.58 13.16
C GLY A 88 -3.25 -3.93 12.49
N ILE A 89 -3.30 -3.97 11.17
CA ILE A 89 -4.42 -3.44 10.37
C ILE A 89 -5.54 -4.48 10.32
N ASP A 90 -6.72 -4.12 10.81
CA ASP A 90 -7.92 -4.94 10.68
C ASP A 90 -8.94 -4.29 9.74
N ILE A 91 -9.57 -5.08 8.89
CA ILE A 91 -10.62 -4.65 7.96
C ILE A 91 -11.93 -5.34 8.35
N TYR A 92 -12.87 -4.57 8.90
CA TYR A 92 -14.19 -5.05 9.29
C TYR A 92 -15.20 -4.84 8.17
N HIS A 93 -15.69 -5.94 7.61
CA HIS A 93 -16.74 -5.98 6.59
C HIS A 93 -18.13 -5.96 7.26
N SER A 94 -18.47 -4.84 7.91
CA SER A 94 -19.81 -4.58 8.44
C SER A 94 -20.61 -3.66 7.50
N LYS A 95 -21.84 -3.24 7.87
CA LYS A 95 -22.65 -2.29 7.07
C LYS A 95 -21.85 -1.05 6.60
N ASN A 96 -20.89 -0.61 7.41
CA ASN A 96 -19.86 0.34 7.01
C ASN A 96 -18.49 -0.36 7.10
N ARG A 97 -17.70 -0.33 6.03
CA ARG A 97 -16.33 -0.84 6.06
C ARG A 97 -15.53 0.01 7.04
N LYS A 98 -15.00 -0.61 8.09
CA LYS A 98 -14.13 0.05 9.08
C LYS A 98 -12.75 -0.54 8.97
N ILE A 99 -11.74 0.33 8.96
CA ILE A 99 -10.35 -0.11 9.07
C ILE A 99 -9.82 0.42 10.39
N THR A 100 -9.07 -0.42 11.09
CA THR A 100 -8.35 0.00 12.29
C THR A 100 -6.88 -0.34 12.17
N ILE A 101 -6.04 0.38 12.90
CA ILE A 101 -4.60 0.17 12.93
C ILE A 101 -4.10 0.33 14.36
N ASP A 102 -3.43 -0.69 14.85
CA ASP A 102 -2.46 -0.72 15.95
C ASP A 102 -2.12 -2.20 16.18
N THR A 103 -0.88 -2.48 16.54
CA THR A 103 -0.47 -3.81 17.02
C THR A 103 -1.10 -4.14 18.38
N ASN A 104 -1.40 -3.13 19.21
CA ASN A 104 -2.10 -3.29 20.46
C ASN A 104 -3.62 -3.34 20.24
N LYS A 105 -4.21 -4.52 20.46
CA LYS A 105 -5.65 -4.77 20.28
C LYS A 105 -6.56 -3.84 21.09
N GLU A 106 -6.13 -3.40 22.27
CA GLU A 106 -6.92 -2.53 23.15
C GLU A 106 -6.87 -1.06 22.73
N LYS A 107 -5.87 -0.68 21.93
CA LYS A 107 -5.61 0.70 21.51
C LYS A 107 -5.82 0.95 20.03
N LYS A 108 -6.43 0.00 19.31
CA LYS A 108 -6.66 0.12 17.87
C LYS A 108 -7.40 1.41 17.51
N PHE A 109 -6.78 2.18 16.62
CA PHE A 109 -7.34 3.44 16.16
C PHE A 109 -8.14 3.21 14.89
N PRO A 110 -9.37 3.74 14.77
CA PRO A 110 -10.08 3.74 13.51
C PRO A 110 -9.38 4.66 12.52
N LEU A 111 -9.22 4.17 11.29
CA LEU A 111 -8.84 5.00 10.15
C LEU A 111 -10.13 5.59 9.56
N ASP A 112 -10.22 6.91 9.60
CA ASP A 112 -11.22 7.65 8.83
C ASP A 112 -10.81 7.55 7.35
N ILE A 113 -11.33 6.55 6.64
CA ILE A 113 -11.13 6.46 5.19
C ILE A 113 -12.08 7.46 4.57
N TYR A 114 -11.59 8.67 4.35
CA TYR A 114 -12.17 9.52 3.33
C TYR A 114 -11.95 8.79 1.99
N GLN A 115 -12.99 8.72 1.17
CA GLN A 115 -12.83 8.31 -0.20
C GLN A 115 -12.01 9.41 -0.88
N ILE A 116 -10.69 9.29 -0.82
CA ILE A 116 -9.78 10.21 -1.49
C ILE A 116 -9.81 9.79 -2.96
N SER A 117 -10.73 10.40 -3.72
CA SER A 117 -10.56 10.51 -5.16
C SER A 117 -9.22 11.19 -5.40
N SER A 118 -8.44 10.64 -6.33
CA SER A 118 -7.08 11.05 -6.69
C SER A 118 -6.93 12.53 -7.09
N GLN A 119 -8.01 13.30 -7.17
CA GLN A 119 -7.99 14.73 -7.45
C GLN A 119 -7.73 15.62 -6.23
N ASP A 120 -8.12 15.20 -5.02
CA ASP A 120 -8.22 16.14 -3.88
C ASP A 120 -6.94 16.18 -3.03
N ALA A 121 -6.22 15.06 -2.89
CA ALA A 121 -5.12 14.96 -1.92
C ALA A 121 -3.78 15.60 -2.35
N LEU A 122 -3.53 15.79 -3.65
CA LEU A 122 -2.30 16.45 -4.09
C LEU A 122 -2.34 17.96 -3.81
N THR A 123 -3.53 18.57 -3.76
CA THR A 123 -3.70 20.01 -3.57
C THR A 123 -3.62 20.42 -2.10
N GLU A 124 -4.02 19.54 -1.17
CA GLU A 124 -3.96 19.83 0.28
C GLU A 124 -2.61 19.49 0.92
N LEU A 125 -1.81 18.59 0.34
CA LEU A 125 -0.48 18.25 0.86
C LEU A 125 0.65 19.17 0.36
N LEU A 126 0.36 20.06 -0.60
CA LEU A 126 1.30 21.01 -1.19
C LEU A 126 1.03 22.48 -0.80
N ASN A 127 0.09 22.74 0.11
CA ASN A 127 -0.19 24.07 0.68
C ASN A 127 0.13 24.13 2.18
#